data_AF-A0AAN6V9W7-F1
#
_entry.id   AF-A0AAN6V9W7-F1
#
_cell.length_a   1.000
_cell.length_b   1.000
_cell.length_c   1.000
_cell.angle_alpha   90.00
_cell.angle_beta   90.00
_cell.angle_gamma   90.00
#
_symmetry.space_group_name_H-M   'P 1'
#
loop_
_entity.id
_entity.type
_entity.pdbx_description
1 polymer ?
#
loop_
_entity_poly.entity_id
_entity_poly.type
_entity_poly.pdbx_seq_one_letter_code
_entity_poly.pdbx_strand_id
1 'polypeptide(L)'
;MRPDHPINQSLQQIDENSWLFGDQILLTRQASPSPGCPSWGDGNGLYYLVSEPPSPLPPCQPLPAESHIKKLYDAGGVSAVWRIGDAICKARKHPDPNMTWEHVTLDYLHTKCPLGKLSFAIPNVIHHVGSGDRYFLIQSRVPGSTKEYYVSRVADICKELAAWTGNGIHGVDGRNLSDLYLTPLHGVEDMSPRNLLANCAHLKMDCSLFVFYHCDLGPGNIIVEPEQRSLAVVDWEMAGFVPRKWIRTKVRVSSGMDLEGEDEDSRQEWRRRLQRRLGQDGFPELADEWMVWFMNSGEDEK
;
A
#
# COMPACT_ATOMS: atom_id res chain seq x y z
N MET A 1 10.92 19.83 15.10
CA MET A 1 9.84 18.82 14.97
C MET A 1 9.21 18.62 16.33
N ARG A 2 7.88 18.49 16.43
CA ARG A 2 7.24 18.03 17.66
C ARG A 2 7.25 16.49 17.65
N PRO A 3 8.16 15.83 18.39
CA PRO A 3 8.35 14.37 18.28
C PRO A 3 7.08 13.56 18.58
N ASP A 4 6.15 14.16 19.34
CA ASP A 4 4.99 13.49 19.92
C ASP A 4 3.67 13.67 19.13
N HIS A 5 3.68 14.30 17.94
CA HIS A 5 2.43 14.51 17.22
C HIS A 5 1.91 13.19 16.62
N PRO A 6 0.70 12.71 16.92
CA PRO A 6 0.21 11.44 16.39
C PRO A 6 0.15 11.42 14.84
N ILE A 7 0.44 10.27 14.20
CA ILE A 7 0.40 10.16 12.73
C ILE A 7 -0.96 10.60 12.17
N ASN A 8 -2.06 10.18 12.79
CA ASN A 8 -3.41 10.55 12.38
C ASN A 8 -3.81 12.02 12.59
N GLN A 9 -2.92 12.83 13.16
CA GLN A 9 -3.06 14.28 13.28
C GLN A 9 -2.05 15.04 12.40
N SER A 10 -1.28 14.34 11.55
CA SER A 10 -0.23 14.94 10.73
C SER A 10 -0.73 16.00 9.73
N LEU A 11 -2.03 16.03 9.43
CA LEU A 11 -2.63 17.05 8.57
C LEU A 11 -3.38 18.08 9.43
N GLN A 12 -2.92 19.32 9.38
CA GLN A 12 -3.44 20.43 10.18
C GLN A 12 -3.81 21.62 9.30
N GLN A 13 -4.80 22.39 9.71
CA GLN A 13 -5.18 23.62 9.02
C GLN A 13 -4.39 24.82 9.54
N ILE A 14 -3.89 25.64 8.63
CA ILE A 14 -3.30 26.96 8.93
C ILE A 14 -4.38 28.03 8.77
N ASP A 15 -5.03 28.04 7.60
CA ASP A 15 -6.15 28.92 7.25
C ASP A 15 -7.09 28.21 6.24
N GLU A 16 -8.07 28.92 5.68
CA GLU A 16 -9.05 28.37 4.74
C GLU A 16 -8.45 27.77 3.45
N ASN A 17 -7.25 28.21 3.06
CA ASN A 17 -6.58 27.83 1.82
C ASN A 17 -5.20 27.19 2.03
N SER A 18 -4.78 26.98 3.29
CA SER A 18 -3.44 26.47 3.61
C SER A 18 -3.46 25.41 4.70
N TRP A 19 -2.70 24.34 4.51
CA TRP A 19 -2.57 23.21 5.44
C TRP A 19 -1.13 22.80 5.60
N LEU A 20 -0.78 22.34 6.80
CA LEU A 20 0.51 21.75 7.10
C LEU A 20 0.36 20.23 7.15
N PHE A 21 1.21 19.52 6.40
CA PHE A 21 1.27 18.07 6.39
C PHE A 21 2.62 17.58 6.90
N GLY A 22 2.62 16.97 8.09
CA GLY A 22 3.78 16.31 8.68
C GLY A 22 4.92 17.25 9.10
N ASP A 23 4.64 18.54 9.35
CA ASP A 23 5.64 19.60 9.56
C ASP A 23 6.65 19.80 8.41
N GLN A 24 6.50 19.07 7.29
CA GLN A 24 7.47 19.05 6.19
C GLN A 24 6.87 19.58 4.88
N ILE A 25 5.54 19.57 4.75
CA ILE A 25 4.86 19.90 3.51
C ILE A 25 3.83 21.00 3.79
N LEU A 26 3.99 22.15 3.15
CA LEU A 26 2.97 23.19 3.08
C LEU A 26 2.10 22.97 1.84
N LEU A 27 0.81 22.75 2.08
CA LEU A 27 -0.22 22.66 1.05
C LEU A 27 -0.94 24.00 0.94
N THR A 28 -0.98 24.58 -0.25
CA THR A 28 -1.76 25.81 -0.53
C THR A 28 -2.74 25.58 -1.67
N ARG A 29 -3.94 26.14 -1.56
CA ARG A 29 -4.98 26.07 -2.60
C ARG A 29 -5.11 27.42 -3.30
N GLN A 30 -4.97 27.42 -4.63
CA GLN A 30 -5.02 28.64 -5.43
C GLN A 30 -5.61 28.40 -6.83
N ALA A 31 -5.85 29.49 -7.58
CA ALA A 31 -6.55 29.44 -8.87
C ALA A 31 -5.74 28.87 -10.04
N SER A 32 -4.42 28.78 -9.93
CA SER A 32 -3.55 28.28 -11.01
C SER A 32 -2.39 27.47 -10.47
N PRO A 33 -1.91 26.44 -11.18
CA PRO A 33 -0.70 25.73 -10.76
C PRO A 33 0.53 26.65 -10.92
N SER A 34 1.52 26.49 -10.04
CA SER A 34 2.80 27.19 -10.16
C SER A 34 3.79 26.34 -10.94
N PRO A 35 4.45 26.88 -11.98
CA PRO A 35 5.47 26.15 -12.72
C PRO A 35 6.57 25.61 -11.81
N GLY A 36 6.90 24.33 -11.94
CA GLY A 36 7.97 23.69 -11.16
C GLY A 36 7.58 23.21 -9.76
N CYS A 37 6.36 23.49 -9.29
CA CYS A 37 5.85 22.95 -8.03
C CYS A 37 4.96 21.73 -8.27
N PRO A 38 5.11 20.63 -7.50
CA PRO A 38 4.13 19.55 -7.52
C PRO A 38 2.73 20.09 -7.18
N SER A 39 1.75 19.76 -8.01
CA SER A 39 0.38 20.26 -7.86
C SER A 39 -0.65 19.29 -8.42
N TRP A 40 -1.89 19.43 -7.96
CA TRP A 40 -3.03 18.65 -8.45
C TRP A 40 -4.33 19.44 -8.35
N GLY A 41 -5.34 19.02 -9.10
CA GLY A 41 -6.66 19.66 -9.10
C GLY A 41 -7.45 19.41 -7.82
N ASP A 42 -8.27 20.37 -7.44
CA ASP A 42 -9.22 20.22 -6.34
C ASP A 42 -10.55 19.56 -6.75
N GLY A 43 -10.70 19.24 -8.03
CA GLY A 43 -11.93 18.73 -8.65
C GLY A 43 -12.96 19.80 -9.03
N ASN A 44 -12.71 21.07 -8.73
CA ASN A 44 -13.62 22.21 -8.92
C ASN A 44 -12.94 23.43 -9.60
N GLY A 45 -11.82 23.20 -10.28
CA GLY A 45 -11.12 24.22 -11.08
C GLY A 45 -10.05 25.01 -10.34
N LEU A 46 -9.79 24.73 -9.05
CA LEU A 46 -8.61 25.23 -8.33
C LEU A 46 -7.56 24.13 -8.21
N TYR A 47 -6.40 24.49 -7.65
CA TYR A 47 -5.24 23.63 -7.56
C TYR A 47 -4.68 23.65 -6.14
N TYR A 48 -4.24 22.49 -5.67
CA TYR A 48 -3.36 22.36 -4.51
C TYR A 48 -1.91 22.33 -4.97
N LEU A 49 -1.05 22.99 -4.20
CA LEU A 49 0.38 23.05 -4.44
C LEU A 49 1.17 22.60 -3.23
N VAL A 50 2.29 21.95 -3.50
CA VAL A 50 3.28 21.56 -2.50
C VAL A 50 4.41 22.58 -2.48
N SER A 51 4.79 23.00 -1.28
CA SER A 51 5.94 23.84 -1.00
C SER A 51 6.56 23.49 0.34
N GLU A 52 7.78 23.98 0.59
CA GLU A 52 8.41 23.87 1.90
C GLU A 52 7.74 24.84 2.90
N PRO A 53 7.45 24.39 4.13
CA PRO A 53 6.88 25.27 5.14
C PRO A 53 7.89 26.31 5.63
N PRO A 54 7.45 27.51 6.05
CA PRO A 54 8.35 28.53 6.56
C PRO A 54 8.95 28.14 7.92
N SER A 55 10.07 28.79 8.28
CA SER A 55 10.67 28.70 9.61
C SER A 55 10.61 30.08 10.28
N PRO A 56 9.89 30.22 11.42
CA PRO A 56 9.18 29.20 12.18
C PRO A 56 7.89 28.71 11.51
N LEU A 57 7.44 27.50 11.89
CA LEU A 57 6.17 26.94 11.41
C LEU A 57 4.99 27.85 11.80
N PRO A 58 4.00 27.99 10.90
CA PRO A 58 2.82 28.80 11.18
C PRO A 58 1.96 28.15 12.29
N PRO A 59 1.15 28.93 13.02
CA PRO A 59 0.14 28.39 13.92
C PRO A 59 -0.82 27.48 13.13
N CYS A 60 -1.08 26.28 13.67
CA CYS A 60 -1.95 25.29 13.04
C CYS A 60 -2.99 24.79 14.04
N GLN A 61 -4.14 24.37 13.51
CA GLN A 61 -5.23 23.75 14.26
C GLN A 61 -5.65 22.42 13.62
N PRO A 62 -6.30 21.51 14.37
CA PRO A 62 -6.90 20.32 13.77
C PRO A 62 -7.86 20.67 12.63
N LEU A 63 -8.02 19.76 11.67
CA LEU A 63 -9.00 19.95 10.60
C LEU A 63 -10.42 20.11 11.21
N PRO A 64 -11.20 21.13 10.78
CA PRO A 64 -12.59 21.27 11.16
C PRO A 64 -13.42 20.07 10.69
N ALA A 65 -14.48 19.75 11.42
CA ALA A 65 -15.39 18.65 11.07
C ALA A 65 -16.01 18.82 9.66
N GLU A 66 -16.29 20.06 9.27
CA GLU A 66 -16.89 20.42 7.97
C GLU A 66 -15.86 20.63 6.84
N SER A 67 -14.60 20.21 7.05
CA SER A 67 -13.57 20.35 6.02
C SER A 67 -13.91 19.55 4.76
N HIS A 68 -13.62 20.12 3.57
CA HIS A 68 -13.68 19.39 2.31
C HIS A 68 -12.60 18.30 2.20
N ILE A 69 -11.58 18.35 3.06
CA ILE A 69 -10.56 17.30 3.19
C ILE A 69 -11.14 16.15 4.01
N LYS A 70 -11.20 14.97 3.41
CA LYS A 70 -11.78 13.79 4.06
C LYS A 70 -10.69 12.85 4.53
N LYS A 71 -10.67 12.49 5.81
CA LYS A 71 -9.87 11.37 6.30
C LYS A 71 -10.53 10.06 5.83
N LEU A 72 -9.80 9.26 5.07
CA LEU A 72 -10.26 7.98 4.50
C LEU A 72 -9.88 6.79 5.38
N TYR A 73 -8.75 6.87 6.08
CA TYR A 73 -8.24 5.80 6.92
C TYR A 73 -7.50 6.37 8.14
N ASP A 74 -7.65 5.70 9.28
CA ASP A 74 -7.05 6.08 10.56
C ASP A 74 -6.67 4.81 11.34
N ALA A 75 -5.37 4.52 11.39
CA ALA A 75 -4.77 3.51 12.25
C ALA A 75 -4.00 4.18 13.41
N GLY A 76 -4.55 5.28 13.94
CA GLY A 76 -4.01 6.00 15.10
C GLY A 76 -2.59 6.50 14.87
N GLY A 77 -1.66 5.97 15.66
CA GLY A 77 -0.26 6.37 15.66
C GLY A 77 0.58 5.80 14.51
N VAL A 78 0.02 4.95 13.65
CA VAL A 78 0.79 4.17 12.66
C VAL A 78 0.55 4.63 11.23
N SER A 79 -0.69 4.83 10.82
CA SER A 79 -1.02 5.22 9.44
C SER A 79 -2.28 6.07 9.41
N ALA A 80 -2.33 7.03 8.50
CA ALA A 80 -3.52 7.80 8.21
C ALA A 80 -3.52 8.26 6.75
N VAL A 81 -4.71 8.28 6.16
CA VAL A 81 -4.89 8.61 4.74
C VAL A 81 -5.98 9.66 4.61
N TRP A 82 -5.72 10.69 3.82
CA TRP A 82 -6.67 11.75 3.50
C TRP A 82 -6.87 11.86 1.99
N ARG A 83 -8.09 12.22 1.60
CA ARG A 83 -8.41 12.74 0.28
C ARG A 83 -8.37 14.26 0.33
N ILE A 84 -7.54 14.85 -0.52
CA ILE A 84 -7.44 16.30 -0.72
C ILE A 84 -7.63 16.56 -2.21
N GLY A 85 -8.80 17.03 -2.62
CA GLY A 85 -9.13 17.17 -4.05
C GLY A 85 -8.99 15.84 -4.82
N ASP A 86 -8.17 15.85 -5.87
CA ASP A 86 -7.80 14.70 -6.68
C ASP A 86 -6.49 14.00 -6.28
N ALA A 87 -6.00 14.23 -5.06
CA ALA A 87 -4.89 13.47 -4.49
C ALA A 87 -5.29 12.65 -3.25
N ILE A 88 -4.49 11.61 -3.01
CA ILE A 88 -4.46 10.82 -1.79
C ILE A 88 -3.16 11.18 -1.06
N CYS A 89 -3.28 11.61 0.18
CA CYS A 89 -2.17 11.95 1.06
C CYS A 89 -2.09 10.90 2.16
N LYS A 90 -0.98 10.18 2.26
CA LYS A 90 -0.72 9.14 3.27
C LYS A 90 0.36 9.62 4.23
N ALA A 91 0.13 9.50 5.52
CA ALA A 91 1.15 9.62 6.56
C ALA A 91 1.31 8.27 7.21
N ARG A 92 2.55 7.80 7.36
CA ARG A 92 2.86 6.53 8.01
C ARG A 92 4.04 6.68 8.94
N LYS A 93 3.99 5.97 10.06
CA LYS A 93 5.16 5.66 10.87
C LYS A 93 5.77 4.39 10.29
N HIS A 94 7.04 4.45 9.89
CA HIS A 94 7.74 3.31 9.35
C HIS A 94 9.03 3.09 10.16
N PRO A 95 9.12 2.02 10.97
CA PRO A 95 10.25 1.83 11.87
C PRO A 95 11.52 1.39 11.14
N ASP A 96 11.40 0.72 10.00
CA ASP A 96 12.54 0.23 9.23
C ASP A 96 12.91 1.20 8.08
N PRO A 97 14.05 1.91 8.15
CA PRO A 97 14.52 2.78 7.08
C PRO A 97 15.03 2.02 5.85
N ASN A 98 15.30 0.72 5.99
CA ASN A 98 15.74 -0.17 4.91
C ASN A 98 14.58 -0.86 4.19
N MET A 99 13.33 -0.42 4.41
CA MET A 99 12.19 -0.89 3.64
C MET A 99 12.16 -0.29 2.24
N THR A 100 11.61 -1.03 1.29
CA THR A 100 11.21 -0.49 -0.01
C THR A 100 9.99 0.41 0.17
N TRP A 101 10.10 1.68 -0.21
CA TRP A 101 9.01 2.63 -0.05
C TRP A 101 8.02 2.57 -1.22
N GLU A 102 6.73 2.85 -0.95
CA GLU A 102 5.68 2.82 -1.99
C GLU A 102 6.02 3.71 -3.21
N HIS A 103 6.67 4.88 -3.01
CA HIS A 103 7.07 5.73 -4.14
C HIS A 103 8.12 5.07 -5.04
N VAL A 104 9.03 4.27 -4.48
CA VAL A 104 10.04 3.51 -5.24
C VAL A 104 9.36 2.41 -6.04
N THR A 105 8.41 1.69 -5.43
CA THR A 105 7.62 0.67 -6.13
C THR A 105 6.82 1.26 -7.28
N LEU A 106 6.12 2.39 -7.05
CA LEU A 106 5.34 3.06 -8.09
C LEU A 106 6.22 3.57 -9.23
N ASP A 107 7.36 4.21 -8.93
CA ASP A 107 8.33 4.64 -9.96
C ASP A 107 8.84 3.44 -10.78
N TYR A 108 9.16 2.34 -10.11
CA TYR A 108 9.59 1.11 -10.77
C TYR A 108 8.51 0.53 -11.68
N LEU A 109 7.24 0.53 -11.26
CA LEU A 109 6.12 0.07 -12.08
C LEU A 109 5.89 0.94 -13.31
N HIS A 110 6.02 2.26 -13.18
CA HIS A 110 5.86 3.19 -14.30
C HIS A 110 7.02 3.13 -15.31
N THR A 111 8.25 2.93 -14.83
CA THR A 111 9.45 3.12 -15.66
C THR A 111 10.16 1.83 -16.06
N LYS A 112 9.98 0.74 -15.30
CA LYS A 112 10.73 -0.51 -15.47
C LYS A 112 9.88 -1.72 -15.84
N CYS A 113 8.56 -1.59 -15.94
CA CYS A 113 7.68 -2.69 -16.35
C CYS A 113 8.09 -3.28 -17.72
N PRO A 114 8.67 -4.49 -17.79
CA PRO A 114 9.10 -5.12 -19.03
C PRO A 114 7.92 -5.75 -19.77
N LEU A 115 6.74 -5.79 -19.14
CA LEU A 115 5.49 -6.11 -19.81
C LEU A 115 4.96 -4.91 -20.61
N GLY A 116 5.61 -3.74 -20.51
CA GLY A 116 5.15 -2.49 -21.11
C GLY A 116 4.01 -1.89 -20.27
N LYS A 117 2.84 -1.70 -20.89
CA LYS A 117 1.69 -1.07 -20.22
C LYS A 117 0.92 -2.10 -19.40
N LEU A 118 0.85 -1.88 -18.09
CA LEU A 118 -0.01 -2.67 -17.20
C LEU A 118 -1.46 -2.64 -17.69
N SER A 119 -2.15 -3.76 -17.54
CA SER A 119 -3.54 -3.89 -17.97
C SER A 119 -4.55 -3.18 -17.06
N PHE A 120 -4.07 -2.54 -15.99
CA PHE A 120 -4.82 -1.80 -14.97
C PHE A 120 -4.07 -0.49 -14.63
N ALA A 121 -4.78 0.47 -14.03
CA ALA A 121 -4.19 1.74 -13.61
C ALA A 121 -3.51 1.62 -12.23
N ILE A 122 -2.50 2.46 -12.00
CA ILE A 122 -1.83 2.62 -10.71
C ILE A 122 -1.68 4.12 -10.40
N PRO A 123 -1.54 4.51 -9.11
CA PRO A 123 -1.29 5.90 -8.74
C PRO A 123 0.02 6.46 -9.35
N ASN A 124 0.04 7.76 -9.61
CA ASN A 124 1.25 8.51 -9.89
C ASN A 124 1.71 9.22 -8.61
N VAL A 125 3.00 9.13 -8.29
CA VAL A 125 3.59 9.88 -7.19
C VAL A 125 3.63 11.36 -7.57
N ILE A 126 3.08 12.22 -6.70
CA ILE A 126 3.13 13.68 -6.85
C ILE A 126 4.27 14.24 -6.02
N HIS A 127 4.36 13.81 -4.75
CA HIS A 127 5.40 14.25 -3.83
C HIS A 127 5.58 13.22 -2.71
N HIS A 128 6.78 13.12 -2.16
CA HIS A 128 7.02 12.32 -0.96
C HIS A 128 8.15 12.94 -0.13
N VAL A 129 8.13 12.70 1.17
CA VAL A 129 9.22 13.08 2.07
C VAL A 129 9.30 12.09 3.23
N GLY A 130 10.52 11.66 3.53
CA GLY A 130 10.85 10.89 4.73
C GLY A 130 11.47 11.82 5.77
N SER A 131 11.09 11.67 7.04
CA SER A 131 11.60 12.48 8.13
C SER A 131 11.59 11.71 9.44
N GLY A 132 12.77 11.25 9.88
CA GLY A 132 12.89 10.37 11.03
C GLY A 132 12.23 9.02 10.77
N ASP A 133 11.32 8.61 11.66
CA ASP A 133 10.52 7.39 11.56
C ASP A 133 9.19 7.60 10.80
N ARG A 134 9.04 8.74 10.11
CA ARG A 134 7.80 9.13 9.42
C ARG A 134 8.01 9.26 7.92
N TYR A 135 6.97 8.92 7.20
CA TYR A 135 6.92 9.01 5.76
C TYR A 135 5.58 9.58 5.31
N PHE A 136 5.68 10.54 4.41
CA PHE A 136 4.53 11.21 3.83
C PHE A 136 4.58 11.01 2.32
N LEU A 137 3.46 10.55 1.75
CA LEU A 137 3.30 10.32 0.33
C LEU A 137 2.05 11.04 -0.16
N ILE A 138 2.19 11.78 -1.25
CA ILE A 138 1.09 12.40 -2.00
C ILE A 138 1.09 11.76 -3.38
N GLN A 139 -0.05 11.19 -3.76
CA GLN A 139 -0.21 10.50 -5.04
C GLN A 139 -1.55 10.84 -5.68
N SER A 140 -1.64 10.67 -7.00
CA SER A 140 -2.88 10.88 -7.74
C SER A 140 -3.98 9.94 -7.25
N ARG A 141 -5.19 10.45 -7.07
CA ARG A 141 -6.38 9.62 -6.88
C ARG A 141 -6.72 8.90 -8.18
N VAL A 142 -7.07 7.63 -8.08
CA VAL A 142 -7.67 6.91 -9.21
C VAL A 142 -9.20 6.94 -9.04
N PRO A 143 -9.98 7.40 -10.04
CA PRO A 143 -11.44 7.45 -9.94
C PRO A 143 -12.04 6.04 -9.96
N GLY A 144 -13.18 5.90 -9.30
CA GLY A 144 -13.96 4.67 -9.24
C GLY A 144 -14.44 4.36 -7.81
N SER A 145 -15.06 3.19 -7.67
CA SER A 145 -15.55 2.63 -6.40
C SER A 145 -14.91 1.27 -6.15
N THR A 146 -14.72 0.89 -4.90
CA THR A 146 -14.25 -0.45 -4.55
C THR A 146 -15.35 -1.47 -4.84
N LYS A 147 -15.06 -2.55 -5.59
CA LYS A 147 -16.05 -3.62 -5.86
C LYS A 147 -15.45 -5.02 -5.86
N GLU A 148 -16.33 -5.97 -5.56
CA GLU A 148 -16.03 -7.35 -5.18
C GLU A 148 -16.32 -8.37 -6.31
N TYR A 149 -16.84 -7.93 -7.47
CA TYR A 149 -17.27 -8.87 -8.52
C TYR A 149 -16.13 -9.31 -9.46
N TYR A 150 -14.98 -8.65 -9.42
CA TYR A 150 -13.91 -8.76 -10.42
C TYR A 150 -12.88 -9.86 -10.14
N VAL A 151 -13.29 -10.96 -9.51
CA VAL A 151 -12.39 -12.07 -9.13
C VAL A 151 -11.51 -12.55 -10.28
N SER A 152 -12.12 -12.84 -11.44
CA SER A 152 -11.38 -13.31 -12.62
C SER A 152 -10.32 -12.30 -13.06
N ARG A 153 -10.67 -11.02 -13.02
CA ARG A 153 -9.78 -9.95 -13.46
C ARG A 153 -8.60 -9.77 -12.51
N VAL A 154 -8.84 -9.87 -11.20
CA VAL A 154 -7.79 -9.80 -10.18
C VAL A 154 -6.85 -11.01 -10.28
N ALA A 155 -7.37 -12.20 -10.53
CA ALA A 155 -6.52 -13.36 -10.80
C ALA A 155 -5.67 -13.17 -12.06
N ASP A 156 -6.22 -12.54 -13.11
CA ASP A 156 -5.45 -12.20 -14.31
C ASP A 156 -4.34 -11.16 -14.01
N ILE A 157 -4.58 -10.22 -13.10
CA ILE A 157 -3.57 -9.27 -12.61
C ILE A 157 -2.48 -10.00 -11.82
N CYS A 158 -2.83 -10.95 -10.94
CA CYS A 158 -1.83 -11.78 -10.26
C CYS A 158 -0.95 -12.55 -11.25
N LYS A 159 -1.52 -13.07 -12.35
CA LYS A 159 -0.76 -13.72 -13.42
C LYS A 159 0.16 -12.76 -14.15
N GLU A 160 -0.34 -11.58 -14.50
CA GLU A 160 0.43 -10.53 -15.16
C GLU A 160 1.64 -10.13 -14.30
N LEU A 161 1.42 -9.79 -13.02
CA LEU A 161 2.50 -9.44 -12.10
C LEU A 161 3.48 -10.61 -11.92
N ALA A 162 2.97 -11.84 -11.78
CA ALA A 162 3.80 -13.02 -11.58
C ALA A 162 4.60 -13.46 -12.82
N ALA A 163 4.34 -12.89 -13.99
CA ALA A 163 5.20 -13.06 -15.17
C ALA A 163 6.55 -12.36 -14.99
N TRP A 164 6.65 -11.48 -14.00
CA TRP A 164 7.80 -10.67 -13.74
C TRP A 164 8.67 -11.30 -12.65
N THR A 165 9.92 -11.62 -12.97
CA THR A 165 10.80 -12.43 -12.09
C THR A 165 11.93 -11.62 -11.47
N GLY A 166 12.36 -12.06 -10.29
CA GLY A 166 13.47 -11.48 -9.53
C GLY A 166 14.46 -12.55 -9.08
N ASN A 167 15.60 -12.12 -8.53
CA ASN A 167 16.68 -12.99 -8.07
C ASN A 167 16.66 -13.26 -6.56
N GLY A 168 15.68 -12.75 -5.83
CA GLY A 168 15.55 -12.93 -4.38
C GLY A 168 14.19 -12.48 -3.85
N ILE A 169 14.02 -12.61 -2.53
CA ILE A 169 12.86 -12.09 -1.80
C ILE A 169 13.17 -10.73 -1.21
N HIS A 170 12.67 -9.68 -1.85
CA HIS A 170 12.92 -8.28 -1.51
C HIS A 170 11.95 -7.39 -2.31
N GLY A 171 11.88 -6.10 -1.98
CA GLY A 171 11.19 -5.14 -2.84
C GLY A 171 11.98 -4.84 -4.13
N VAL A 172 11.46 -3.95 -4.95
CA VAL A 172 11.94 -3.73 -6.33
C VAL A 172 13.38 -3.20 -6.43
N ASP A 173 13.90 -2.61 -5.37
CA ASP A 173 15.24 -2.01 -5.27
C ASP A 173 16.22 -2.88 -4.45
N GLY A 174 15.83 -4.12 -4.11
CA GLY A 174 16.64 -5.04 -3.31
C GLY A 174 16.53 -4.83 -1.79
N ARG A 175 15.72 -3.87 -1.34
CA ARG A 175 15.48 -3.57 0.08
C ARG A 175 14.44 -4.49 0.70
N ASN A 176 14.21 -4.31 2.01
CA ASN A 176 13.29 -5.14 2.77
C ASN A 176 11.86 -5.04 2.19
N LEU A 177 11.16 -6.17 2.26
CA LEU A 177 9.76 -6.33 1.83
C LEU A 177 8.85 -6.24 3.05
N SER A 178 7.86 -5.37 3.05
CA SER A 178 7.00 -5.11 4.22
C SER A 178 5.89 -6.16 4.42
N ASP A 179 6.18 -7.47 4.34
CA ASP A 179 5.17 -8.52 4.52
C ASP A 179 5.37 -9.32 5.83
N LEU A 180 4.76 -8.81 6.91
CA LEU A 180 4.79 -9.44 8.24
C LEU A 180 4.17 -10.84 8.29
N TYR A 181 3.38 -11.25 7.28
CA TYR A 181 2.86 -12.64 7.25
C TYR A 181 3.95 -13.65 6.87
N LEU A 182 5.11 -13.19 6.40
CA LEU A 182 6.31 -14.02 6.22
C LEU A 182 7.25 -13.97 7.44
N THR A 183 6.78 -13.41 8.55
CA THR A 183 7.42 -13.50 9.87
C THR A 183 6.47 -14.21 10.85
N PRO A 184 6.99 -15.02 11.78
CA PRO A 184 6.14 -15.73 12.75
C PRO A 184 5.54 -14.78 13.79
N LEU A 185 4.34 -15.07 14.28
CA LEU A 185 3.55 -14.17 15.14
C LEU A 185 4.27 -13.79 16.44
N HIS A 186 5.05 -14.71 17.00
CA HIS A 186 5.74 -14.54 18.28
C HIS A 186 7.27 -14.46 18.14
N GLY A 187 7.78 -14.27 16.92
CA GLY A 187 9.21 -14.10 16.68
C GLY A 187 9.65 -12.64 16.58
N VAL A 188 10.92 -12.46 16.23
CA VAL A 188 11.48 -11.14 15.91
C VAL A 188 10.89 -10.65 14.59
N GLU A 189 10.37 -9.42 14.58
CA GLU A 189 9.95 -8.72 13.38
C GLU A 189 11.19 -8.33 12.53
N ASP A 190 11.74 -9.29 11.81
CA ASP A 190 12.85 -9.10 10.86
C ASP A 190 12.36 -9.39 9.43
N MET A 191 12.17 -8.33 8.66
CA MET A 191 11.76 -8.39 7.25
C MET A 191 12.93 -8.32 6.27
N SER A 192 14.16 -8.58 6.74
CA SER A 192 15.32 -8.66 5.86
C SER A 192 15.19 -9.79 4.84
N PRO A 193 15.69 -9.61 3.60
CA PRO A 193 15.67 -10.65 2.57
C PRO A 193 16.21 -11.99 3.04
N ARG A 194 17.23 -11.97 3.89
CA ARG A 194 17.82 -13.19 4.47
C ARG A 194 16.84 -13.92 5.39
N ASN A 195 16.15 -13.21 6.28
CA ASN A 195 15.21 -13.83 7.20
C ASN A 195 13.96 -14.32 6.47
N LEU A 196 13.41 -13.50 5.56
CA LEU A 196 12.25 -13.90 4.75
C LEU A 196 12.55 -15.15 3.91
N LEU A 197 13.75 -15.23 3.31
CA LEU A 197 14.19 -16.43 2.59
C LEU A 197 14.28 -17.66 3.49
N ALA A 198 14.83 -17.52 4.70
CA ALA A 198 14.92 -18.61 5.66
C ALA A 198 13.53 -19.11 6.09
N ASN A 199 12.59 -18.21 6.34
CA ASN A 199 11.20 -18.54 6.68
C ASN A 199 10.49 -19.25 5.53
N CYS A 200 10.63 -18.74 4.30
CA CYS A 200 10.09 -19.40 3.11
C CYS A 200 10.67 -20.82 2.90
N ALA A 201 11.97 -21.00 3.12
CA ALA A 201 12.62 -22.30 3.03
C ALA A 201 12.14 -23.27 4.12
N HIS A 202 11.97 -22.78 5.36
CA HIS A 202 11.40 -23.56 6.47
C HIS A 202 9.98 -24.05 6.15
N LEU A 203 9.15 -23.17 5.57
CA LEU A 203 7.81 -23.46 5.07
C LEU A 203 7.80 -24.35 3.80
N LYS A 204 8.95 -24.83 3.34
CA LYS A 204 9.09 -25.67 2.14
C LYS A 204 8.49 -25.00 0.88
N MET A 205 8.62 -23.68 0.79
CA MET A 205 8.37 -22.96 -0.47
C MET A 205 9.53 -23.21 -1.43
N ASP A 206 9.21 -23.31 -2.72
CA ASP A 206 10.23 -23.30 -3.77
C ASP A 206 10.79 -21.87 -3.89
N CYS A 207 12.05 -21.70 -3.49
CA CYS A 207 12.77 -20.44 -3.51
C CYS A 207 13.77 -20.36 -4.67
N SER A 208 13.63 -21.22 -5.70
CA SER A 208 14.45 -21.17 -6.92
C SER A 208 14.02 -20.06 -7.88
N LEU A 209 12.77 -19.59 -7.77
CA LEU A 209 12.20 -18.53 -8.58
C LEU A 209 11.36 -17.58 -7.72
N PHE A 210 11.65 -16.28 -7.83
CA PHE A 210 10.85 -15.23 -7.21
C PHE A 210 10.08 -14.47 -8.28
N VAL A 211 8.82 -14.19 -8.00
CA VAL A 211 7.91 -13.49 -8.89
C VAL A 211 7.37 -12.24 -8.21
N PHE A 212 7.11 -11.20 -8.98
CA PHE A 212 6.57 -9.96 -8.45
C PHE A 212 5.10 -10.14 -8.06
N TYR A 213 4.75 -9.66 -6.87
CA TYR A 213 3.40 -9.71 -6.33
C TYR A 213 3.12 -8.45 -5.50
N HIS A 214 1.86 -8.04 -5.47
CA HIS A 214 1.40 -6.88 -4.68
C HIS A 214 1.50 -7.11 -3.17
N CYS A 215 1.42 -8.36 -2.72
CA CYS A 215 1.41 -8.80 -1.31
C CYS A 215 0.24 -8.30 -0.45
N ASP A 216 -0.45 -7.21 -0.82
CA ASP A 216 -1.67 -6.75 -0.15
C ASP A 216 -2.86 -6.57 -1.09
N LEU A 217 -3.09 -7.53 -2.00
CA LEU A 217 -4.13 -7.40 -3.03
C LEU A 217 -5.53 -7.79 -2.52
N GLY A 218 -5.93 -7.17 -1.41
CA GLY A 218 -7.28 -7.27 -0.86
C GLY A 218 -8.30 -6.47 -1.67
N PRO A 219 -9.61 -6.75 -1.49
CA PRO A 219 -10.68 -6.03 -2.18
C PRO A 219 -10.62 -4.52 -1.92
N GLY A 220 -10.22 -4.08 -0.72
CA GLY A 220 -10.04 -2.65 -0.39
C GLY A 220 -9.04 -1.90 -1.27
N ASN A 221 -8.08 -2.60 -1.87
CA ASN A 221 -7.02 -2.04 -2.70
C ASN A 221 -7.32 -2.11 -4.20
N ILE A 222 -8.56 -2.47 -4.56
CA ILE A 222 -9.05 -2.56 -5.94
C ILE A 222 -10.11 -1.49 -6.18
N ILE A 223 -9.82 -0.55 -7.08
CA ILE A 223 -10.77 0.47 -7.52
C ILE A 223 -11.30 0.06 -8.88
N VAL A 224 -12.61 0.10 -9.07
CA VAL A 224 -13.23 -0.22 -10.35
C VAL A 224 -14.05 0.95 -10.88
N GLU A 225 -14.01 1.10 -12.20
CA GLU A 225 -14.87 2.01 -12.95
C GLU A 225 -15.72 1.17 -13.92
N PRO A 226 -16.93 0.73 -13.51
CA PRO A 226 -17.74 -0.21 -14.27
C PRO A 226 -18.10 0.28 -15.67
N GLU A 227 -18.35 1.59 -15.81
CA GLU A 227 -18.74 2.19 -17.09
C GLU A 227 -17.60 2.10 -18.11
N GLN A 228 -16.36 2.24 -17.64
CA GLN A 228 -15.16 2.15 -18.47
C GLN A 228 -14.57 0.74 -18.52
N ARG A 229 -15.15 -0.21 -17.78
CA ARG A 229 -14.63 -1.57 -17.56
C ARG A 229 -13.15 -1.58 -17.17
N SER A 230 -12.72 -0.56 -16.44
CA SER A 230 -11.33 -0.39 -16.03
C SER A 230 -11.18 -0.71 -14.54
N LEU A 231 -9.95 -1.08 -14.17
CA LEU A 231 -9.57 -1.40 -12.81
C LEU A 231 -8.28 -0.64 -12.49
N ALA A 232 -8.16 -0.23 -11.24
CA ALA A 232 -6.92 0.26 -10.68
C ALA A 232 -6.55 -0.50 -9.40
N VAL A 233 -5.25 -0.63 -9.19
CA VAL A 233 -4.68 -1.26 -7.99
C VAL A 233 -3.89 -0.19 -7.23
N VAL A 234 -4.12 -0.10 -5.93
CA VAL A 234 -3.52 0.90 -5.04
C VAL A 234 -2.85 0.24 -3.84
N ASP A 235 -2.08 1.03 -3.09
CA ASP A 235 -1.37 0.60 -1.87
C ASP A 235 -0.23 -0.40 -2.12
N TRP A 236 0.76 0.07 -2.87
CA TRP A 236 1.88 -0.74 -3.37
C TRP A 236 3.05 -0.89 -2.39
N GLU A 237 2.85 -0.55 -1.11
CA GLU A 237 3.93 -0.50 -0.12
C GLU A 237 4.47 -1.89 0.26
N MET A 238 3.65 -2.93 0.16
CA MET A 238 4.04 -4.31 0.49
C MET A 238 4.53 -5.09 -0.73
N ALA A 239 4.50 -4.49 -1.92
CA ALA A 239 4.78 -5.23 -3.15
C ALA A 239 6.27 -5.53 -3.34
N GLY A 240 6.55 -6.70 -3.89
CA GLY A 240 7.92 -7.13 -4.16
C GLY A 240 8.00 -8.54 -4.73
N PHE A 241 9.22 -9.06 -4.78
CA PHE A 241 9.51 -10.40 -5.28
C PHE A 241 9.36 -11.43 -4.17
N VAL A 242 8.57 -12.47 -4.43
CA VAL A 242 8.24 -13.52 -3.45
C VAL A 242 8.20 -14.89 -4.14
N PRO A 243 8.32 -16.01 -3.41
CA PRO A 243 8.07 -17.33 -3.98
C PRO A 243 6.68 -17.40 -4.62
N ARG A 244 6.55 -18.03 -5.79
CA ARG A 244 5.26 -18.12 -6.50
C ARG A 244 4.13 -18.72 -5.64
N LYS A 245 4.48 -19.65 -4.74
CA LYS A 245 3.55 -20.29 -3.80
C LYS A 245 2.96 -19.28 -2.81
N TRP A 246 3.63 -18.16 -2.53
CA TRP A 246 3.15 -17.14 -1.62
C TRP A 246 1.88 -16.44 -2.11
N ILE A 247 1.71 -16.25 -3.42
CA ILE A 247 0.59 -15.49 -4.01
C ILE A 247 -0.77 -16.02 -3.52
N ARG A 248 -1.00 -17.33 -3.70
CA ARG A 248 -2.27 -17.95 -3.31
C ARG A 248 -2.35 -18.25 -1.81
N THR A 249 -1.21 -18.55 -1.17
CA THR A 249 -1.16 -18.68 0.30
C THR A 249 -1.58 -17.38 0.97
N LYS A 250 -1.04 -16.22 0.57
CA LYS A 250 -1.36 -14.91 1.10
C LYS A 250 -2.84 -14.58 0.97
N VAL A 251 -3.46 -14.89 -0.18
CA VAL A 251 -4.92 -14.74 -0.38
C VAL A 251 -5.71 -15.54 0.66
N ARG A 252 -5.24 -16.73 1.05
CA ARG A 252 -5.93 -17.60 1.99
C ARG A 252 -5.76 -17.17 3.45
N VAL A 253 -4.62 -16.59 3.81
CA VAL A 253 -4.27 -16.31 5.21
C VAL A 253 -4.41 -14.85 5.62
N SER A 254 -4.38 -13.90 4.67
CA SER A 254 -4.45 -12.47 4.98
C SER A 254 -5.87 -12.06 5.37
N SER A 255 -6.01 -11.45 6.56
CA SER A 255 -7.29 -10.90 7.05
C SER A 255 -7.84 -9.79 6.14
N GLY A 256 -6.97 -9.05 5.45
CA GLY A 256 -7.34 -8.01 4.49
C GLY A 256 -8.07 -8.53 3.24
N MET A 257 -8.24 -9.85 3.10
CA MET A 257 -8.99 -10.48 2.00
C MET A 257 -10.47 -10.65 2.30
N ASP A 258 -10.91 -10.40 3.54
CA ASP A 258 -12.32 -10.50 3.91
C ASP A 258 -13.06 -9.21 3.60
N LEU A 259 -14.29 -9.35 3.14
CA LEU A 259 -15.21 -8.23 2.94
C LEU A 259 -15.84 -7.82 4.27
N GLU A 260 -16.49 -6.65 4.26
CA GLU A 260 -17.44 -6.29 5.30
C GLU A 260 -18.72 -7.13 5.12
N GLY A 261 -19.27 -7.64 6.21
CA GLY A 261 -20.45 -8.51 6.18
C GLY A 261 -20.87 -8.93 7.56
N GLU A 262 -22.14 -9.35 7.69
CA GLU A 262 -22.74 -9.76 8.97
C GLU A 262 -22.35 -11.18 9.38
N ASP A 263 -22.10 -12.05 8.40
CA ASP A 263 -21.76 -13.46 8.60
C ASP A 263 -20.42 -13.83 7.96
N GLU A 264 -19.84 -14.94 8.43
CA GLU A 264 -18.52 -15.38 7.97
C GLU A 264 -18.50 -15.80 6.49
N ASP A 265 -19.59 -16.39 5.99
CA ASP A 265 -19.66 -16.88 4.61
C ASP A 265 -19.66 -15.72 3.61
N SER A 266 -20.41 -14.65 3.88
CA SER A 266 -20.42 -13.45 3.03
C SER A 266 -19.07 -12.73 3.04
N ARG A 267 -18.46 -12.59 4.22
CA ARG A 267 -17.14 -11.97 4.38
C ARG A 267 -16.04 -12.70 3.62
N GLN A 268 -16.05 -14.03 3.64
CA GLN A 268 -15.01 -14.85 3.00
C GLN A 268 -15.30 -15.18 1.53
N GLU A 269 -16.45 -14.81 0.98
CA GLU A 269 -16.83 -15.24 -0.37
C GLU A 269 -15.85 -14.75 -1.45
N TRP A 270 -15.40 -13.50 -1.36
CA TRP A 270 -14.35 -12.95 -2.23
C TRP A 270 -13.08 -13.80 -2.17
N ARG A 271 -12.57 -14.03 -0.95
CA ARG A 271 -11.38 -14.84 -0.67
C ARG A 271 -11.51 -16.22 -1.32
N ARG A 272 -12.63 -16.93 -1.07
CA ARG A 272 -12.88 -18.28 -1.60
C ARG A 272 -12.86 -18.30 -3.13
N ARG A 273 -13.53 -17.34 -3.77
CA ARG A 273 -13.61 -17.27 -5.23
C ARG A 273 -12.24 -16.98 -5.85
N LEU A 274 -11.47 -16.05 -5.30
CA LEU A 274 -10.13 -15.72 -5.78
C LEU A 274 -9.16 -16.89 -5.57
N GLN A 275 -9.19 -17.52 -4.40
CA GLN A 275 -8.39 -18.71 -4.10
C GLN A 275 -8.65 -19.84 -5.10
N ARG A 276 -9.93 -20.10 -5.43
CA ARG A 276 -10.31 -21.14 -6.40
C ARG A 276 -9.79 -20.81 -7.79
N ARG A 277 -9.96 -19.56 -8.24
CA ARG A 277 -9.49 -19.12 -9.56
C ARG A 277 -7.97 -19.18 -9.68
N LEU A 278 -7.22 -18.72 -8.68
CA LEU A 278 -5.75 -18.84 -8.68
C LEU A 278 -5.31 -20.31 -8.70
N GLY A 279 -6.05 -21.21 -8.03
CA GLY A 279 -5.81 -22.65 -8.10
C GLY A 279 -6.00 -23.22 -9.51
N GLN A 280 -7.07 -22.81 -10.20
CA GLN A 280 -7.32 -23.18 -11.61
C GLN A 280 -6.22 -22.66 -12.54
N ASP A 281 -5.65 -21.48 -12.24
CA ASP A 281 -4.53 -20.87 -12.96
C ASP A 281 -3.15 -21.47 -12.56
N GLY A 282 -3.13 -22.53 -11.76
CA GLY A 282 -1.90 -23.27 -11.43
C GLY A 282 -1.02 -22.62 -10.34
N PHE A 283 -1.57 -21.73 -9.52
CA PHE A 283 -0.84 -21.23 -8.35
C PHE A 283 -0.94 -22.23 -7.19
N PRO A 284 0.21 -22.74 -6.69
CA PRO A 284 0.23 -23.60 -5.52
C PRO A 284 -0.01 -22.78 -4.23
N GLU A 285 -0.30 -23.45 -3.13
CA GLU A 285 -0.51 -22.86 -1.81
C GLU A 285 -0.01 -23.79 -0.70
N LEU A 286 0.14 -23.27 0.52
CA LEU A 286 0.51 -24.02 1.74
C LEU A 286 -0.15 -23.43 3.00
N ALA A 287 -1.41 -23.00 2.92
CA ALA A 287 -2.01 -22.24 4.03
C ALA A 287 -2.02 -23.02 5.36
N ASP A 288 -2.22 -24.34 5.32
CA ASP A 288 -2.32 -25.16 6.52
C ASP A 288 -0.95 -25.26 7.23
N GLU A 289 0.13 -25.51 6.49
CA GLU A 289 1.49 -25.50 7.03
C GLU A 289 1.90 -24.12 7.51
N TRP A 290 1.49 -23.07 6.79
CA TRP A 290 1.73 -21.69 7.20
C TRP A 290 1.04 -21.38 8.53
N MET A 291 -0.23 -21.78 8.72
CA MET A 291 -0.97 -21.50 9.96
C MET A 291 -0.31 -22.16 11.17
N VAL A 292 0.15 -23.40 11.02
CA VAL A 292 0.89 -24.11 12.08
C VAL A 292 2.19 -23.38 12.41
N TRP A 293 2.97 -23.03 11.39
CA TRP A 293 4.23 -22.31 11.58
C TRP A 293 4.02 -20.92 12.19
N PHE A 294 3.06 -20.14 11.67
CA PHE A 294 2.82 -18.76 12.08
C PHE A 294 2.40 -18.65 13.55
N MET A 295 1.58 -19.59 14.02
CA MET A 295 1.07 -19.61 15.40
C MET A 295 2.08 -20.19 16.41
N ASN A 296 2.87 -21.20 16.00
CA ASN A 296 3.69 -21.98 16.95
C ASN A 296 5.17 -21.58 16.96
N SER A 297 5.65 -20.85 15.96
CA SER A 297 7.06 -20.43 15.91
C SER A 297 7.31 -19.28 16.87
N GLY A 298 8.07 -19.55 17.93
CA GLY A 298 8.36 -18.60 19.01
C GLY A 298 8.16 -19.17 20.43
N GLU A 299 7.58 -20.37 20.56
CA GLU A 299 7.48 -21.07 21.85
C GLU A 299 8.75 -21.87 22.20
N ASP A 300 9.55 -22.26 21.20
CA ASP A 300 10.74 -23.10 21.39
C ASP A 300 11.99 -22.36 21.91
N GLU A 301 11.93 -21.03 22.10
CA GLU A 301 13.04 -20.21 22.63
C GLU A 301 12.77 -19.60 24.02
N LYS A 302 11.80 -20.15 24.79
CA LYS A 302 11.59 -19.77 26.20
C LYS A 302 12.23 -20.72 27.20
#